data_AF-A0A2V6D0D1-F1
#
_entry.id   AF-A0A2V6D0D1-F1
#
_cell.length_a   1.000
_cell.length_b   1.000
_cell.length_c   1.000
_cell.angle_alpha   90.00
_cell.angle_beta   90.00
_cell.angle_gamma   90.00
#
_symmetry.space_group_name_H-M   'P 1'
#
loop_
_entity.id
_entity.type
_entity.pdbx_description
1 polymer ?
#
loop_
_entity_poly.entity_id
_entity_poly.type
_entity_poly.pdbx_seq_one_letter_code
_entity_poly.pdbx_strand_id
1 'polypeptide(L)'
;WLKLWVNRCANLFIRALFRIKPNDITNAFKAYRRQVIDGCRPFLSPHFNLTVEIPLKAIVRGYTWTVIPITWRNRRTGAAKLKIKEMGSRYLFICLYIWLEKYFSRGDYKKTSEPSE
;
A
#
# COMPACT_ATOMS: atom_id res chain seq x y z
N TRP A 1 -16.50 -7.10 -14.14
CA TRP A 1 -15.92 -8.41 -13.77
C TRP A 1 -14.40 -8.46 -13.92
N LEU A 2 -13.81 -8.26 -15.11
CA LEU A 2 -12.34 -8.31 -15.30
C LEU A 2 -11.55 -7.41 -14.33
N LYS A 3 -11.97 -6.15 -14.16
CA LYS A 3 -11.34 -5.20 -13.21
C LYS A 3 -11.31 -5.73 -11.77
N LEU A 4 -12.38 -6.41 -11.34
CA LEU A 4 -12.50 -6.95 -9.99
C LEU A 4 -11.59 -8.16 -9.81
N TRP A 5 -11.52 -9.04 -10.81
CA TRP A 5 -10.58 -10.17 -10.82
C TRP A 5 -9.12 -9.71 -10.75
N VAL A 6 -8.72 -8.75 -11.61
CA VAL A 6 -7.36 -8.18 -11.59
C VAL A 6 -7.05 -7.59 -10.21
N ASN A 7 -7.98 -6.84 -9.61
CA ASN A 7 -7.78 -6.29 -8.27
C ASN A 7 -7.62 -7.38 -7.20
N ARG A 8 -8.41 -8.46 -7.26
CA ARG A 8 -8.30 -9.59 -6.31
C ARG A 8 -6.98 -10.33 -6.47
N CYS A 9 -6.54 -10.60 -7.70
CA CYS A 9 -5.25 -11.23 -7.97
C CYS A 9 -4.08 -10.34 -7.49
N ALA A 10 -4.14 -9.03 -7.74
CA ALA A 10 -3.11 -8.10 -7.27
C ALA A 10 -3.02 -8.06 -5.73
N ASN A 11 -4.16 -8.01 -5.04
CA ASN A 11 -4.16 -8.04 -3.58
C ASN A 11 -3.70 -9.40 -3.02
N LEU A 12 -4.04 -10.52 -3.67
CA LEU A 12 -3.54 -11.83 -3.30
C LEU A 12 -2.02 -11.92 -3.48
N PHE A 13 -1.49 -11.39 -4.59
CA PHE A 13 -0.06 -11.30 -4.85
C PHE A 13 0.65 -10.49 -3.74
N ILE A 14 0.17 -9.29 -3.42
CA ILE A 14 0.73 -8.46 -2.34
C ILE A 14 0.67 -9.22 -1.00
N ARG A 15 -0.46 -9.86 -0.70
CA ARG A 15 -0.66 -10.61 0.54
C ARG A 15 0.34 -11.74 0.68
N ALA A 16 0.58 -12.51 -0.38
CA ALA A 16 1.56 -13.59 -0.42
C ALA A 16 2.99 -13.05 -0.32
N LEU A 17 3.32 -12.03 -1.13
CA LEU A 17 4.66 -11.45 -1.22
C LEU A 17 5.13 -10.86 0.12
N PHE A 18 4.25 -10.14 0.82
CA PHE A 18 4.56 -9.52 2.11
C PHE A 18 4.22 -10.38 3.31
N ARG A 19 3.52 -11.52 3.12
CA ARG A 19 3.02 -12.41 4.19
C ARG A 19 2.17 -11.67 5.21
N ILE A 20 1.24 -10.85 4.72
CA ILE A 20 0.37 -9.99 5.54
C ILE A 20 -1.07 -10.54 5.60
N LYS A 21 -1.86 -10.07 6.58
CA LYS A 21 -3.27 -10.46 6.74
C LYS A 21 -4.27 -9.67 5.86
N PRO A 22 -4.12 -8.35 5.64
CA PRO A 22 -5.08 -7.56 4.86
C PRO A 22 -5.23 -8.08 3.43
N ASN A 23 -6.46 -7.98 2.90
CA ASN A 23 -6.83 -8.47 1.56
C ASN A 23 -7.24 -7.32 0.59
N ASP A 24 -7.11 -6.07 1.03
CA ASP A 24 -7.46 -4.87 0.24
C ASP A 24 -6.47 -3.72 0.50
N ILE A 25 -5.19 -3.96 0.16
CA ILE A 25 -4.12 -2.96 0.28
C ILE A 25 -4.21 -1.90 -0.82
N THR A 26 -4.79 -2.19 -1.98
CA THR A 26 -4.86 -1.25 -3.11
C THR A 26 -5.90 -0.14 -2.95
N ASN A 27 -6.73 -0.21 -1.91
CA ASN A 27 -7.79 0.75 -1.61
C ASN A 27 -7.24 2.15 -1.22
N ALA A 28 -7.90 3.24 -1.59
CA ALA A 28 -7.49 4.59 -1.20
C ALA A 28 -8.08 5.07 0.15
N PHE A 29 -9.11 4.42 0.67
CA PHE A 29 -9.80 4.78 1.90
C PHE A 29 -9.00 4.30 3.13
N LYS A 30 -8.08 5.14 3.58
CA LYS A 30 -7.19 4.89 4.72
C LYS A 30 -6.94 6.18 5.49
N ALA A 31 -6.72 6.05 6.79
CA ALA A 31 -6.32 7.15 7.66
C ALA A 31 -4.93 6.86 8.24
N TYR A 32 -4.09 7.90 8.30
CA TYR A 32 -2.71 7.81 8.78
C TYR A 32 -2.46 8.88 9.83
N ARG A 33 -1.72 8.52 10.88
CA ARG A 33 -1.13 9.52 11.77
C ARG A 33 -0.05 10.29 11.02
N ARG A 34 0.14 11.57 11.32
CA ARG A 34 1.19 12.41 10.74
C ARG A 34 2.57 11.73 10.79
N GLN A 35 2.93 11.19 11.96
CA GLN A 35 4.20 10.50 12.18
C GLN A 35 4.43 9.31 11.22
N VAL A 36 3.37 8.61 10.82
CA VAL A 36 3.46 7.50 9.86
C VAL A 36 3.80 8.03 8.47
N ILE A 37 3.16 9.14 8.06
CA ILE A 37 3.44 9.76 6.77
C ILE A 37 4.89 10.23 6.70
N ASP A 38 5.35 10.91 7.74
CA ASP A 38 6.73 11.41 7.81
C ASP A 38 7.73 10.24 7.82
N GLY A 39 7.49 9.22 8.63
CA GLY A 39 8.34 8.03 8.71
C GLY A 39 8.24 7.06 7.52
N CYS A 40 7.31 7.25 6.59
CA CYS A 40 7.26 6.52 5.32
C CYS A 40 8.05 7.19 4.18
N ARG A 41 8.58 8.40 4.40
CA ARG A 41 9.43 9.07 3.41
C ARG A 41 10.76 8.33 3.22
N PRO A 42 11.45 8.49 2.07
CA PRO A 42 10.99 9.20 0.85
C PRO A 42 9.91 8.42 0.10
N PHE A 43 9.04 9.10 -0.66
CA PHE A 43 8.05 8.46 -1.52
C PHE A 43 8.59 8.33 -2.95
N LEU A 44 8.47 7.14 -3.52
CA LEU A 44 8.88 6.83 -4.89
C LEU A 44 7.70 6.90 -5.86
N SER A 45 6.49 6.71 -5.35
CA SER A 45 5.27 6.60 -6.15
C SER A 45 4.82 7.91 -6.77
N PRO A 46 4.74 8.01 -8.10
CA PRO A 46 3.95 9.06 -8.73
C PRO A 46 2.46 8.71 -8.68
N HIS A 47 1.61 9.70 -8.43
CA HIS A 47 0.14 9.61 -8.51
C HIS A 47 -0.49 8.53 -7.60
N PHE A 48 -1.38 7.69 -8.15
CA PHE A 48 -2.22 6.73 -7.43
C PHE A 48 -1.45 5.59 -6.73
N ASN A 49 -0.20 5.37 -7.14
CA ASN A 49 0.70 4.38 -6.58
C ASN A 49 0.93 4.53 -5.05
N LEU A 50 0.76 5.75 -4.52
CA LEU A 50 0.84 6.05 -3.08
C LEU A 50 -0.12 5.20 -2.25
N THR A 51 -1.26 4.82 -2.83
CA THR A 51 -2.27 3.97 -2.16
C THR A 51 -1.72 2.61 -1.74
N VAL A 52 -0.68 2.11 -2.43
CA VAL A 52 0.02 0.87 -2.12
C VAL A 52 1.33 1.12 -1.39
N GLU A 53 2.08 2.18 -1.75
CA GLU A 53 3.37 2.45 -1.12
C GLU A 53 3.25 2.75 0.37
N ILE A 54 2.39 3.70 0.76
CA ILE A 54 2.26 4.13 2.15
C ILE A 54 1.86 2.97 3.08
N PRO A 55 0.80 2.18 2.82
CA PRO A 55 0.44 1.10 3.72
C PRO A 55 1.49 -0.02 3.78
N LEU A 56 2.15 -0.34 2.66
CA LEU A 56 3.19 -1.37 2.66
C LEU A 56 4.42 -0.92 3.44
N LYS A 57 4.87 0.33 3.25
CA LYS A 57 5.95 0.91 4.06
C LYS A 57 5.57 0.96 5.52
N ALA A 58 4.35 1.39 5.86
CA ALA A 58 3.89 1.40 7.25
C ALA A 58 3.99 0.01 7.89
N ILE A 59 3.56 -1.04 7.19
CA ILE A 59 3.64 -2.43 7.67
C ILE A 59 5.09 -2.88 7.81
N VAL A 60 5.91 -2.71 6.76
CA VAL A 60 7.31 -3.16 6.72
C VAL A 60 8.18 -2.45 7.76
N ARG A 61 7.94 -1.15 7.98
CA ARG A 61 8.67 -0.33 8.95
C ARG A 61 8.18 -0.49 10.39
N GLY A 62 7.17 -1.34 10.62
CA GLY A 62 6.74 -1.74 11.98
C GLY A 62 5.71 -0.82 12.64
N TYR A 63 4.98 -0.01 11.88
CA TYR A 63 3.89 0.77 12.43
C TYR A 63 2.69 -0.12 12.78
N THR A 64 1.99 0.24 13.86
CA THR A 64 0.72 -0.40 14.24
C THR A 64 -0.39 0.04 13.31
N TRP A 65 -1.27 -0.88 12.94
CA TRP A 65 -2.43 -0.62 12.09
C TRP A 65 -3.61 -1.52 12.51
N THR A 66 -4.80 -1.12 12.10
CA THR A 66 -6.03 -1.90 12.24
C THR A 66 -6.82 -1.85 10.93
N VAL A 67 -7.64 -2.87 10.69
CA VAL A 67 -8.53 -2.94 9.52
C VAL A 67 -9.96 -2.78 10.00
N ILE A 68 -10.67 -1.83 9.42
CA ILE A 68 -12.09 -1.59 9.67
C ILE A 68 -12.86 -2.10 8.43
N PRO A 69 -13.85 -2.99 8.60
CA PRO A 69 -14.65 -3.46 7.48
C PRO A 69 -15.46 -2.30 6.88
N ILE A 70 -15.45 -2.19 5.55
CA ILE A 70 -16.20 -1.17 4.82
C ILE A 70 -17.00 -1.80 3.68
N THR A 71 -18.08 -1.14 3.28
CA THR A 71 -18.86 -1.51 2.09
C THR A 71 -18.68 -0.49 0.99
N TRP A 72 -18.29 -0.95 -0.20
CA TRP A 72 -18.16 -0.10 -1.37
C TRP A 72 -19.51 0.10 -2.07
N ARG A 73 -19.87 1.36 -2.32
CA ARG A 73 -21.00 1.72 -3.19
C ARG A 73 -20.47 2.39 -4.46
N ASN A 74 -20.89 1.89 -5.61
CA ASN A 74 -20.51 2.51 -6.89
C ASN A 74 -21.12 3.91 -6.98
N ARG A 75 -20.31 4.85 -7.47
CA ARG A 75 -20.81 6.19 -7.81
C ARG A 75 -21.87 6.10 -8.92
N ARG A 76 -22.90 6.96 -8.82
CA ARG A 76 -24.02 7.00 -9.77
C ARG A 76 -23.66 7.72 -11.08
N THR A 77 -22.62 8.55 -11.09
CA THR A 77 -22.25 9.39 -12.23
C THR A 77 -20.73 9.42 -12.49
N GLY A 78 -20.37 9.55 -13.77
CA GLY A 78 -19.02 9.67 -14.31
C GLY A 78 -18.32 8.35 -14.65
N ALA A 79 -17.45 8.37 -15.68
CA ALA A 79 -16.74 7.20 -16.20
C ALA A 79 -15.43 6.92 -15.43
N ALA A 80 -15.20 5.67 -15.02
CA ALA A 80 -14.02 5.28 -14.26
C ALA A 80 -12.74 5.41 -15.10
N LYS A 81 -11.87 6.37 -14.77
CA LYS A 81 -10.60 6.66 -15.47
C LYS A 81 -9.44 5.72 -15.04
N LEU A 82 -9.69 4.42 -14.95
CA LEU A 82 -8.66 3.47 -14.51
C LEU A 82 -7.81 3.02 -15.71
N LYS A 83 -6.64 3.64 -15.87
CA LYS A 83 -5.64 3.30 -16.90
C LYS A 83 -4.76 2.14 -16.42
N ILE A 84 -5.21 0.90 -16.66
CA ILE A 84 -4.54 -0.34 -16.17
C ILE A 84 -3.09 -0.46 -16.68
N LYS A 85 -2.84 -0.13 -17.95
CA LYS A 85 -1.57 -0.40 -18.63
C LYS A 85 -0.39 0.43 -18.11
N GLU A 86 -0.61 1.69 -17.76
CA GLU A 86 0.42 2.56 -17.17
C GLU A 86 0.62 2.32 -15.66
N MET A 87 -0.42 1.84 -14.98
CA MET A 87 -0.36 1.60 -13.55
C MET A 87 0.31 0.26 -13.20
N GLY A 88 0.09 -0.80 -13.97
CA GLY A 88 0.56 -2.15 -13.62
C GLY A 88 2.07 -2.25 -13.36
N SER A 89 2.90 -1.72 -14.27
CA SER A 89 4.38 -1.81 -14.13
C SER A 89 4.90 -0.97 -12.97
N ARG A 90 4.35 0.22 -12.75
CA ARG A 90 4.72 1.09 -11.62
C ARG A 90 4.31 0.48 -10.28
N TYR A 91 3.11 -0.08 -10.19
CA TYR A 91 2.64 -0.82 -9.02
C TYR A 91 3.57 -1.99 -8.69
N LEU A 92 3.93 -2.79 -9.70
CA LEU A 92 4.84 -3.91 -9.54
C LEU A 92 6.22 -3.44 -9.06
N PHE A 93 6.78 -2.41 -9.68
CA PHE A 93 8.07 -1.83 -9.29
C PHE A 93 8.09 -1.43 -7.82
N ILE A 94 7.06 -0.71 -7.34
CA ILE A 94 6.97 -0.29 -5.94
C ILE A 94 6.83 -1.48 -5.00
N CYS A 95 6.01 -2.47 -5.37
CA CYS A 95 5.87 -3.68 -4.55
C CYS A 95 7.21 -4.42 -4.42
N LEU A 96 7.96 -4.56 -5.51
CA LEU A 96 9.27 -5.19 -5.49
C LEU A 96 10.29 -4.35 -4.71
N TYR A 97 10.29 -3.03 -4.87
CA TYR A 97 11.15 -2.12 -4.11
C TYR A 97 10.93 -2.27 -2.60
N ILE A 98 9.67 -2.21 -2.14
CA ILE A 98 9.36 -2.32 -0.70
C ILE A 98 9.63 -3.75 -0.20
N TRP A 99 9.46 -4.75 -1.05
CA TRP A 99 9.84 -6.12 -0.71
C TRP A 99 11.36 -6.25 -0.52
N LEU A 100 12.16 -5.64 -1.39
CA LEU A 100 13.61 -5.55 -1.21
C LEU A 100 13.96 -4.80 0.07
N GLU A 101 13.31 -3.66 0.34
CA GLU A 101 13.45 -2.91 1.60
C GLU A 101 13.19 -3.83 2.80
N LYS A 102 12.12 -4.64 2.78
CA LYS A 102 11.76 -5.54 3.88
C LYS A 102 12.87 -6.54 4.24
N TYR A 103 13.57 -7.11 3.26
CA TYR A 103 14.55 -8.19 3.49
C TYR A 103 16.00 -7.70 3.52
N PHE A 104 16.33 -6.67 2.74
CA PHE A 104 17.72 -6.28 2.50
C PHE A 104 18.12 -4.95 3.13
N SER A 105 17.18 -4.14 3.65
CA SER A 105 17.53 -2.87 4.31
C SER A 105 18.09 -3.02 5.72
N ARG A 106 18.29 -4.25 6.23
CA ARG A 106 18.81 -4.53 7.58
C ARG A 106 18.12 -3.80 8.75
N GLY A 107 16.93 -3.23 8.52
CA GLY A 107 16.18 -2.49 9.52
C GLY A 107 16.39 -0.97 9.49
N ASP A 108 17.17 -0.43 8.56
CA ASP A 108 17.49 1.01 8.46
C ASP A 108 16.26 1.93 8.44
N TYR A 109 15.12 1.41 7.94
CA TYR A 109 13.87 2.16 7.83
C TYR A 109 12.83 1.81 8.89
N LYS A 110 13.13 0.91 9.83
CA LYS A 110 12.18 0.59 10.91
C LYS A 110 11.98 1.81 11.81
N LYS A 111 10.76 1.98 12.31
CA LYS A 111 10.48 3.03 13.30
C LYS A 111 11.38 2.79 14.53
N THR A 112 12.24 3.76 14.83
CA THR A 112 12.98 3.79 16.09
C THR A 112 11.98 3.95 17.22
N SER A 113 12.06 3.10 18.24
CA SER A 113 11.34 3.28 19.50
C SER A 113 12.04 4.36 20.33
N GLU A 114 12.13 5.58 19.81
CA GLU A 114 12.43 6.71 20.68
C GLU A 114 11.13 7.05 21.43
N PRO A 115 11.15 7.06 22.77
CA PRO A 115 10.02 7.58 23.53
C PRO A 115 9.86 9.04 23.12
N SER A 116 8.67 9.39 22.66
CA SER A 116 8.31 10.79 22.47
C SER A 116 8.47 11.51 23.81
N GLU A 117 9.43 12.44 23.86
CA GLU A 117 9.50 13.50 24.87
C GLU A 117 8.18 14.29 24.94
#